data_AF-A0AAD5M4U8-F1
#
_entry.id   AF-A0AAD5M4U8-F1
#
_cell.length_a   1.000
_cell.length_b   1.000
_cell.length_c   1.000
_cell.angle_alpha   90.00
_cell.angle_beta   90.00
_cell.angle_gamma   90.00
#
_symmetry.space_group_name_H-M   'P 1'
#
loop_
_entity.id
_entity.type
_entity.pdbx_description
1 polymer ?
#
loop_
_entity_poly.entity_id
_entity_poly.type
_entity_poly.pdbx_seq_one_letter_code
_entity_poly.pdbx_strand_id
1 'polypeptide(L)'
;MQQRVMYERMQKHMQLVQRANVCDGACQAGCPKPHTYLEVMQHNPLFKLLKCDQTHPDGDQSQAQEWTCPGAHVDVKFDVARFVTSKRTPCLDGWDFEDGRCRRSHSLEELLWFDPLFKTRECHSGPRCTAMTCRFYHSESDRHRLTQSARRGPAPPQATRDDYVGKQDPLPLIGKTHSDLTFVLELRRHR
;
A
#
# COMPACT_ATOMS: atom_id res chain seq x y z
N MET A 1 5.52 -15.09 -3.89
CA MET A 1 6.15 -14.14 -4.85
C MET A 1 5.65 -12.71 -4.68
N GLN A 2 4.34 -12.44 -4.75
CA GLN A 2 3.83 -11.06 -4.70
C GLN A 2 3.96 -10.35 -3.34
N GLN A 3 3.70 -11.04 -2.23
CA GLN A 3 3.89 -10.46 -0.88
C GLN A 3 5.34 -10.05 -0.61
N ARG A 4 6.32 -10.86 -1.05
CA ARG A 4 7.74 -10.51 -0.94
C ARG A 4 8.08 -9.21 -1.68
N VAL A 5 7.57 -9.02 -2.89
CA VAL A 5 7.77 -7.77 -3.65
C VAL A 5 7.11 -6.57 -2.94
N MET A 6 5.90 -6.76 -2.39
CA MET A 6 5.24 -5.72 -1.59
C MET A 6 6.07 -5.34 -0.36
N TYR A 7 6.62 -6.34 0.33
CA TYR A 7 7.45 -6.15 1.52
C TYR A 7 8.78 -5.45 1.20
N GLU A 8 9.50 -5.89 0.17
CA GLU A 8 10.74 -5.25 -0.30
C GLU A 8 10.51 -3.77 -0.68
N ARG A 9 9.38 -3.47 -1.37
CA ARG A 9 9.00 -2.09 -1.71
C ARG A 9 8.69 -1.25 -0.48
N MET A 10 7.94 -1.82 0.47
CA MET A 10 7.62 -1.17 1.73
C MET A 10 8.90 -0.81 2.50
N GLN A 11 9.83 -1.75 2.65
CA GLN A 11 11.10 -1.51 3.33
C GLN A 11 11.94 -0.42 2.66
N LYS A 12 12.08 -0.48 1.32
CA LYS A 12 12.80 0.55 0.56
C LYS A 12 12.14 1.92 0.71
N HIS A 13 10.80 1.98 0.70
CA HIS A 13 10.08 3.24 0.88
C HIS A 13 10.25 3.81 2.29
N MET A 14 10.22 2.96 3.32
CA MET A 14 10.46 3.37 4.71
C MET A 14 11.86 3.94 4.94
N GLN A 15 12.87 3.49 4.20
CA GLN A 15 14.21 4.07 4.25
C GLN A 15 14.27 5.49 3.65
N LEU A 16 13.36 5.81 2.73
CA LEU A 16 13.37 7.08 1.98
C LEU A 16 12.37 8.10 2.52
N VAL A 17 11.29 7.66 3.16
CA VAL A 17 10.16 8.50 3.59
C VAL A 17 9.97 8.38 5.10
N GLN A 18 10.37 9.41 5.84
CA GLN A 18 10.24 9.41 7.30
C GLN A 18 8.79 9.21 7.74
N ARG A 19 7.83 9.81 7.00
CA ARG A 19 6.40 9.68 7.26
C ARG A 19 5.82 8.28 7.06
N ALA A 20 6.56 7.37 6.44
CA ALA A 20 6.21 5.96 6.30
C ALA A 20 6.59 5.10 7.53
N ASN A 21 7.15 5.72 8.58
CA ASN A 21 7.59 5.07 9.80
C ASN A 21 6.86 5.66 11.01
N VAL A 22 6.26 4.84 11.87
CA VAL A 22 5.67 5.32 13.11
C VAL A 22 6.78 5.84 14.05
N CYS A 23 6.48 6.90 14.78
CA CYS A 23 7.32 7.37 15.87
C CYS A 23 7.32 6.37 17.03
N ASP A 24 8.50 6.17 17.64
CA ASP A 24 8.69 5.32 18.81
C ASP A 24 8.21 5.97 20.12
N GLY A 25 7.83 7.25 20.10
CA GLY A 25 7.35 8.00 21.27
C GLY A 25 8.46 8.72 22.05
N ALA A 26 9.72 8.56 21.67
CA ALA A 26 10.86 9.22 22.33
C ALA A 26 11.25 10.58 21.70
N CYS A 27 10.38 11.15 20.86
CA CYS A 27 10.66 12.36 20.10
C CYS A 27 10.31 13.66 20.84
N GLN A 28 10.99 14.76 20.49
CA GLN A 28 10.66 16.11 20.94
C GLN A 28 9.63 16.80 20.02
N ALA A 29 9.26 18.03 20.36
CA ALA A 29 8.40 18.88 19.51
C ALA A 29 8.98 19.00 18.09
N GLY A 30 8.13 18.83 17.06
CA GLY A 30 8.54 18.86 15.66
C GLY A 30 8.98 17.52 15.08
N CYS A 31 8.58 16.40 15.69
CA CYS A 31 8.85 15.07 15.16
C CYS A 31 8.35 14.92 13.70
N PRO A 32 9.23 14.50 12.76
CA PRO A 32 8.84 14.32 11.36
C PRO A 32 8.14 12.98 11.09
N LYS A 33 8.12 12.07 12.09
CA LYS A 33 7.44 10.77 12.01
C LYS A 33 6.02 10.88 12.57
N PRO A 34 5.05 10.19 11.98
CA PRO A 34 3.69 10.17 12.50
C PRO A 34 3.57 9.52 13.88
N HIS A 35 2.58 9.97 14.64
CA HIS A 35 2.28 9.42 15.97
C HIS A 35 1.13 8.44 15.95
N THR A 36 0.37 8.37 14.86
CA THR A 36 -0.72 7.41 14.66
C THR A 36 -0.45 6.47 13.48
N TYR A 37 -0.98 5.26 13.56
CA TYR A 37 -0.94 4.28 12.47
C TYR A 37 -1.72 4.75 11.25
N LEU A 38 -2.78 5.55 11.42
CA LEU A 38 -3.52 6.09 10.28
C LEU A 38 -2.66 7.03 9.45
N GLU A 39 -1.94 7.94 10.09
CA GLU A 39 -1.01 8.84 9.41
C GLU A 39 0.13 8.05 8.74
N VAL A 40 0.69 7.02 9.39
CA VAL A 40 1.69 6.16 8.74
C VAL A 40 1.10 5.47 7.51
N MET A 41 -0.11 4.91 7.63
CA MET A 41 -0.75 4.18 6.53
C MET A 41 -1.01 5.08 5.31
N GLN A 42 -1.29 6.37 5.51
CA GLN A 42 -1.42 7.33 4.40
C GLN A 42 -0.16 7.42 3.54
N HIS A 43 1.02 7.20 4.11
CA HIS A 43 2.29 7.19 3.36
C HIS A 43 2.81 5.78 3.07
N ASN A 44 2.39 4.79 3.85
CA ASN A 44 2.73 3.38 3.70
C ASN A 44 1.48 2.52 3.88
N PRO A 45 0.69 2.30 2.82
CA PRO A 45 -0.60 1.61 2.93
C PRO A 45 -0.49 0.15 3.30
N LEU A 46 0.73 -0.41 3.36
CA LEU A 46 1.00 -1.81 3.72
C LEU A 46 1.37 -2.00 5.19
N PHE A 47 1.52 -0.90 5.95
CA PHE A 47 1.86 -0.96 7.37
C PHE A 47 0.86 -1.85 8.12
N LYS A 48 1.36 -2.87 8.84
CA LYS A 48 0.59 -3.89 9.57
C LYS A 48 -0.37 -4.75 8.73
N LEU A 49 -0.25 -4.76 7.40
CA LEU A 49 -1.05 -5.63 6.52
C LEU A 49 -0.31 -6.89 6.07
N LEU A 50 1.02 -6.91 6.15
CA LEU A 50 1.82 -8.10 5.82
C LEU A 50 2.29 -8.77 7.10
N LYS A 51 2.15 -10.09 7.19
CA LYS A 51 2.74 -10.86 8.29
C LYS A 51 4.25 -10.60 8.29
N CYS A 52 4.81 -10.34 9.47
CA CYS A 52 6.25 -10.22 9.61
C CYS A 52 6.87 -11.62 9.41
N ASP A 53 7.77 -11.74 8.45
CA ASP A 53 8.53 -12.96 8.16
C ASP A 53 10.01 -12.81 8.59
N GLN A 54 10.38 -11.68 9.19
CA GLN A 54 11.72 -11.45 9.69
C GLN A 54 11.90 -12.08 11.07
N THR A 55 12.90 -12.95 11.19
CA THR A 55 13.63 -13.14 12.44
C THR A 55 14.36 -11.82 12.72
N HIS A 56 13.86 -11.03 13.67
CA HIS A 56 14.51 -9.77 14.05
C HIS A 56 15.94 -10.10 14.55
N PRO A 57 16.98 -9.37 14.09
CA PRO A 57 18.38 -9.67 14.43
C PRO A 57 18.65 -9.76 15.92
N ASP A 58 17.87 -9.03 16.73
CA ASP A 58 18.09 -8.93 18.17
C ASP A 58 17.35 -10.00 18.98
N GLY A 59 16.54 -10.86 18.35
CA GLY A 59 15.76 -11.91 19.05
C GLY A 59 14.77 -11.40 20.10
N ASP A 60 14.77 -10.10 20.38
CA ASP A 60 14.04 -9.47 21.45
C ASP A 60 12.70 -8.97 20.91
N GLN A 61 11.65 -9.75 21.18
CA GLN A 61 10.25 -9.40 20.92
C GLN A 61 9.79 -8.30 21.89
N SER A 62 10.61 -7.27 22.12
CA SER A 62 10.22 -6.15 22.94
C SER A 62 8.98 -5.48 22.34
N GLN A 63 8.04 -5.06 23.18
CA GLN A 63 6.82 -4.37 22.74
C GLN A 63 7.14 -3.14 21.88
N ALA A 64 8.26 -2.45 22.14
CA ALA A 64 8.69 -1.30 21.34
C ALA A 64 8.99 -1.66 19.87
N GLN A 65 9.62 -2.82 19.62
CA GLN A 65 9.81 -3.33 18.26
C GLN A 65 8.50 -3.83 17.66
N GLU A 66 7.58 -4.38 18.46
CA GLU A 66 6.26 -4.77 17.99
C GLU A 66 5.50 -3.60 17.38
N TRP A 67 5.46 -2.44 18.04
CA TRP A 67 4.66 -1.31 17.58
C TRP A 67 5.26 -0.55 16.41
N THR A 68 6.58 -0.56 16.29
CA THR A 68 7.33 0.15 15.23
C THR A 68 7.59 -0.72 14.00
N CYS A 69 7.54 -2.05 14.14
CA CYS A 69 7.70 -2.96 13.01
C CYS A 69 6.56 -2.75 11.98
N PRO A 70 6.88 -2.60 10.68
CA PRO A 70 5.85 -2.47 9.65
C PRO A 70 5.09 -3.77 9.38
N GLY A 71 5.65 -4.92 9.77
CA GLY A 71 4.97 -6.20 9.72
C GLY A 71 3.96 -6.36 10.86
N ALA A 72 2.88 -7.10 10.60
CA ALA A 72 1.97 -7.56 11.63
C ALA A 72 2.62 -8.69 12.44
N HIS A 73 2.72 -8.50 13.75
CA HIS A 73 3.20 -9.48 14.73
C HIS A 73 2.05 -10.15 15.49
N VAL A 74 0.83 -9.62 15.35
CA VAL A 74 -0.35 -10.09 16.06
C VAL A 74 -1.49 -10.33 15.09
N ASP A 75 -2.30 -11.35 15.36
CA ASP A 75 -3.56 -11.54 14.66
C ASP A 75 -4.55 -10.47 15.14
N VAL A 76 -4.89 -9.58 14.21
CA VAL A 76 -5.98 -8.61 14.35
C VAL A 76 -7.29 -9.26 13.92
N LYS A 77 -8.40 -8.93 14.60
CA LYS A 77 -9.75 -9.34 14.18
C LYS A 77 -10.23 -8.50 12.99
N PHE A 78 -9.42 -8.47 11.93
CA PHE A 78 -9.65 -7.77 10.68
C PHE A 78 -9.27 -8.71 9.54
N ASP A 79 -10.14 -8.85 8.54
CA ASP A 79 -9.90 -9.73 7.40
C ASP A 79 -8.92 -9.07 6.41
N VAL A 80 -7.63 -9.12 6.77
CA VAL A 80 -6.51 -8.60 5.99
C VAL A 80 -6.46 -9.21 4.59
N ALA A 81 -6.71 -10.52 4.48
CA ALA A 81 -6.63 -11.23 3.20
C ALA A 81 -7.68 -10.72 2.21
N ARG A 82 -8.94 -10.57 2.66
CA ARG A 82 -10.01 -10.01 1.84
C ARG A 82 -9.79 -8.53 1.54
N PHE A 83 -9.27 -7.77 2.51
CA PHE A 83 -8.96 -6.36 2.32
C PHE A 83 -7.90 -6.15 1.22
N VAL A 84 -6.75 -6.82 1.34
CA VAL A 84 -5.68 -6.79 0.34
C VAL A 84 -6.18 -7.27 -1.02
N THR A 85 -6.98 -8.34 -1.06
CA THR A 85 -7.57 -8.83 -2.32
C THR A 85 -8.46 -7.79 -2.99
N SER A 86 -9.26 -7.07 -2.21
CA SER A 86 -10.12 -6.00 -2.73
C SER A 86 -9.29 -4.86 -3.31
N LYS A 87 -8.22 -4.45 -2.61
CA LYS A 87 -7.31 -3.38 -3.05
C LYS A 87 -6.51 -3.72 -4.30
N ARG A 88 -6.36 -5.00 -4.66
CA ARG A 88 -5.76 -5.42 -5.94
C ARG A 88 -6.64 -5.20 -7.16
N THR A 89 -7.86 -4.72 -6.96
CA THR A 89 -8.78 -4.39 -8.05
C THR A 89 -9.04 -2.88 -8.08
N PRO A 90 -9.06 -2.25 -9.26
CA PRO A 90 -9.52 -0.87 -9.38
C PRO A 90 -11.02 -0.78 -9.07
N CYS A 91 -11.43 0.39 -8.58
CA CYS A 91 -12.85 0.73 -8.43
C CYS A 91 -13.58 0.65 -9.77
N LEU A 92 -14.82 0.14 -9.78
CA LEU A 92 -15.64 0.09 -11.00
C LEU A 92 -16.25 1.44 -11.32
N ASP A 93 -16.50 2.25 -10.29
CA ASP A 93 -17.07 3.59 -10.40
C ASP A 93 -16.02 4.65 -10.76
N GLY A 94 -14.76 4.24 -10.96
CA GLY A 94 -13.65 5.08 -11.38
C GLY A 94 -12.74 5.56 -10.24
N TRP A 95 -11.70 6.31 -10.62
CA TRP A 95 -10.69 6.82 -9.69
C TRP A 95 -11.19 7.99 -8.83
N ASP A 96 -12.18 8.75 -9.32
CA ASP A 96 -12.76 9.89 -8.59
C ASP A 96 -13.88 9.48 -7.62
N PHE A 97 -14.12 8.18 -7.44
CA PHE A 97 -15.13 7.67 -6.51
C PHE A 97 -14.63 7.74 -5.06
N GLU A 98 -15.36 8.45 -4.19
CA GLU A 98 -14.90 8.74 -2.82
C GLU A 98 -15.76 8.11 -1.70
N ASP A 99 -16.45 6.99 -1.96
CA ASP A 99 -17.12 6.24 -0.88
C ASP A 99 -16.07 5.53 0.00
N GLY A 100 -15.97 5.94 1.27
CA GLY A 100 -15.06 5.34 2.25
C GLY A 100 -15.30 3.85 2.52
N ARG A 101 -16.46 3.31 2.12
CA ARG A 101 -16.79 1.89 2.22
C ARG A 101 -16.23 1.06 1.07
N CYS A 102 -15.80 1.70 -0.03
CA CYS A 102 -15.20 0.99 -1.16
C CYS A 102 -13.80 0.50 -0.81
N ARG A 103 -13.63 -0.82 -0.77
CA ARG A 103 -12.35 -1.46 -0.44
C ARG A 103 -11.45 -1.68 -1.67
N ARG A 104 -11.88 -1.23 -2.85
CA ARG A 104 -11.08 -1.28 -4.08
C ARG A 104 -10.08 -0.12 -4.10
N SER A 105 -9.16 -0.15 -5.05
CA SER A 105 -8.20 0.94 -5.26
C SER A 105 -8.80 2.05 -6.10
N HIS A 106 -8.56 3.29 -5.70
CA HIS A 106 -9.07 4.53 -6.31
C HIS A 106 -7.96 5.38 -6.92
N SER A 107 -6.72 4.91 -6.86
CA SER A 107 -5.66 5.43 -7.72
C SER A 107 -4.78 4.31 -8.24
N LEU A 108 -4.08 4.57 -9.34
CA LEU A 108 -3.05 3.66 -9.83
C LEU A 108 -1.94 3.47 -8.80
N GLU A 109 -1.57 4.53 -8.10
CA GLU A 109 -0.56 4.48 -7.04
C GLU A 109 -0.96 3.52 -5.93
N GLU A 110 -2.17 3.68 -5.38
CA GLU A 110 -2.73 2.76 -4.39
C GLU A 110 -2.75 1.33 -4.93
N LEU A 111 -3.25 1.13 -6.15
CA LEU A 111 -3.30 -0.19 -6.78
C LEU A 111 -1.92 -0.84 -6.85
N LEU A 112 -0.87 -0.10 -7.19
CA LEU A 112 0.49 -0.63 -7.32
C LEU A 112 1.16 -0.93 -5.99
N TRP A 113 0.69 -0.35 -4.88
CA TRP A 113 1.09 -0.78 -3.54
C TRP A 113 0.56 -2.19 -3.23
N PHE A 114 -0.67 -2.50 -3.66
CA PHE A 114 -1.31 -3.81 -3.39
C PHE A 114 -1.08 -4.86 -4.48
N ASP A 115 -0.86 -4.42 -5.73
CA ASP A 115 -0.52 -5.22 -6.91
C ASP A 115 0.69 -4.64 -7.66
N PRO A 116 1.92 -4.81 -7.14
CA PRO A 116 3.13 -4.25 -7.79
C PRO A 116 3.46 -4.88 -9.15
N LEU A 117 2.72 -5.91 -9.57
CA LEU A 117 2.86 -6.57 -10.86
C LEU A 117 1.70 -6.24 -11.81
N PHE A 118 0.79 -5.35 -11.42
CA PHE A 118 -0.33 -4.93 -12.24
C PHE A 118 0.17 -4.44 -13.60
N LYS A 119 -0.32 -5.07 -14.67
CA LYS A 119 -0.03 -4.74 -16.08
C LYS A 119 1.46 -4.78 -16.43
N THR A 120 2.25 -5.58 -15.72
CA THR A 120 3.68 -5.83 -16.04
C THR A 120 3.88 -7.02 -16.98
N ARG A 121 2.84 -7.83 -17.21
CA ARG A 121 2.87 -9.01 -18.07
C ARG A 121 1.71 -8.99 -19.06
N GLU A 122 1.95 -9.57 -20.23
CA GLU A 122 0.95 -9.73 -21.27
C GLU A 122 -0.12 -10.73 -20.83
N CYS A 123 -1.37 -10.44 -21.18
CA CYS A 123 -2.47 -11.36 -20.92
C CYS A 123 -2.41 -12.52 -21.89
N HIS A 124 -2.48 -13.75 -21.39
CA HIS A 124 -2.50 -14.94 -22.25
C HIS A 124 -3.68 -14.97 -23.24
N SER A 125 -4.83 -14.40 -22.84
CA SER A 125 -6.00 -14.28 -23.72
C SER A 125 -5.91 -13.11 -24.71
N GLY A 126 -4.89 -12.24 -24.56
CA GLY A 126 -4.66 -11.09 -25.42
C GLY A 126 -5.94 -10.26 -25.65
N PRO A 127 -6.23 -9.86 -26.90
CA PRO A 127 -7.43 -9.09 -27.25
C PRO A 127 -8.77 -9.79 -26.97
N ARG A 128 -8.79 -11.10 -26.72
CA ARG A 128 -10.00 -11.89 -26.44
C ARG A 128 -10.36 -11.92 -24.95
N CYS A 129 -9.61 -11.23 -24.11
CA CYS A 129 -9.90 -11.17 -22.68
C CYS A 129 -11.20 -10.41 -22.40
N THR A 130 -12.15 -11.04 -21.72
CA THR A 130 -13.43 -10.44 -21.32
C THR A 130 -13.43 -9.91 -19.89
N ALA A 131 -12.29 -10.03 -19.19
CA ALA A 131 -12.18 -9.59 -17.80
C ALA A 131 -12.13 -8.07 -17.71
N MET A 132 -13.19 -7.46 -17.15
CA MET A 132 -13.31 -6.01 -16.99
C MET A 132 -12.13 -5.36 -16.24
N THR A 133 -11.58 -6.06 -15.24
CA THR A 133 -10.45 -5.61 -14.44
C THR A 133 -9.25 -6.53 -14.64
N CYS A 134 -8.92 -6.88 -15.89
CA CYS A 134 -7.77 -7.72 -16.19
C CYS A 134 -6.48 -7.09 -15.66
N ARG A 135 -5.69 -7.86 -14.90
CA ARG A 135 -4.41 -7.40 -14.32
C ARG A 135 -3.22 -7.48 -15.27
N PHE A 136 -3.42 -7.94 -16.49
CA PHE A 136 -2.38 -8.10 -17.52
C PHE A 136 -2.64 -7.14 -18.69
N TYR A 137 -1.61 -6.71 -19.41
CA TYR A 137 -1.80 -5.81 -20.55
C TYR A 137 -2.24 -6.59 -21.79
N HIS A 138 -3.08 -6.01 -22.65
CA HIS A 138 -3.55 -6.63 -23.90
C HIS A 138 -2.91 -6.00 -25.14
N SER A 139 -2.25 -4.86 -24.97
CA SER A 139 -1.46 -4.20 -25.99
C SER A 139 -0.36 -3.36 -25.34
N GLU A 140 0.67 -3.02 -26.11
CA GLU A 140 1.67 -2.03 -25.71
C GLU A 140 1.03 -0.69 -25.33
N SER A 141 -0.07 -0.30 -25.98
CA SER A 141 -0.79 0.94 -25.63
C SER A 141 -1.43 0.87 -24.23
N ASP A 142 -1.88 -0.29 -23.78
CA ASP A 142 -2.42 -0.49 -22.43
C ASP A 142 -1.33 -0.45 -21.38
N ARG A 143 -0.13 -0.93 -21.73
CA ARG A 143 1.07 -0.86 -20.90
C ARG A 143 1.47 0.60 -20.66
N HIS A 144 1.39 1.45 -21.69
CA HIS A 144 1.75 2.87 -21.61
C HIS A 144 0.61 3.77 -21.09
N ARG A 145 -0.67 3.43 -21.28
CA ARG A 145 -1.80 4.27 -20.81
C ARG A 145 -1.89 4.42 -19.31
N LEU A 146 -1.39 3.44 -18.56
CA LEU A 146 -1.32 3.50 -17.10
C LEU A 146 -0.47 4.68 -16.62
N THR A 147 0.58 5.06 -17.36
CA THR A 147 1.37 6.24 -17.01
C THR A 147 0.59 7.53 -17.29
N GLN A 148 -0.23 7.57 -18.34
CA GLN A 148 -0.97 8.78 -18.76
C GLN A 148 -2.23 9.06 -17.94
N SER A 149 -2.96 8.04 -17.48
CA SER A 149 -4.24 8.24 -16.77
C SER A 149 -4.10 8.81 -15.34
N ALA A 150 -2.87 8.98 -14.83
CA ALA A 150 -2.63 9.51 -13.49
C ALA A 150 -2.49 11.03 -13.43
N ARG A 151 -2.20 11.73 -14.55
CA ARG A 151 -2.11 13.21 -14.60
C ARG A 151 -2.44 13.73 -16.01
N ARG A 152 -3.24 14.79 -16.12
CA ARG A 152 -3.34 15.58 -17.37
C ARG A 152 -1.97 16.23 -17.63
N GLY A 153 -1.13 15.57 -18.44
CA GLY A 153 0.23 16.00 -18.75
C GLY A 153 0.94 15.02 -19.68
N PRO A 154 2.14 15.36 -20.20
CA PRO A 154 2.91 14.47 -21.07
C PRO A 154 3.17 13.14 -20.38
N ALA A 155 3.06 12.05 -21.14
CA ALA A 155 3.17 10.69 -20.64
C ALA A 155 4.43 10.51 -19.78
N PRO A 156 4.31 10.13 -18.50
CA PRO A 156 5.48 9.76 -17.72
C PRO A 156 6.17 8.55 -18.37
N PRO A 157 7.49 8.42 -18.19
CA PRO A 157 8.21 7.21 -18.54
C PRO A 157 7.55 5.99 -17.87
N GLN A 158 7.68 4.83 -18.52
CA GLN A 158 7.04 3.56 -18.18
C GLN A 158 6.92 3.34 -16.66
N ALA A 159 5.71 3.01 -16.18
CA ALA A 159 5.47 2.73 -14.77
C ALA A 159 6.35 1.56 -14.32
N THR A 160 7.46 1.84 -13.63
CA THR A 160 8.33 0.79 -13.12
C THR A 160 7.80 0.24 -11.80
N ARG A 161 8.37 -0.88 -11.36
CA ARG A 161 8.10 -1.49 -10.07
C ARG A 161 8.42 -0.55 -8.88
N ASP A 162 9.12 0.55 -9.08
CA ASP A 162 9.57 1.43 -8.00
C ASP A 162 9.03 2.87 -8.10
N ASP A 163 8.14 3.17 -9.06
CA ASP A 163 7.69 4.54 -9.40
C ASP A 163 7.05 5.37 -8.28
N TYR A 164 6.67 4.72 -7.18
CA TYR A 164 6.01 5.35 -6.04
C TYR A 164 6.78 5.14 -4.73
N VAL A 165 7.93 4.46 -4.80
CA VAL A 165 8.86 4.33 -3.68
C VAL A 165 9.60 5.66 -3.51
N GLY A 166 9.63 6.21 -2.30
CA GLY A 166 10.26 7.51 -2.01
C GLY A 166 9.36 8.74 -2.18
N LYS A 167 8.13 8.59 -2.69
CA LYS A 167 7.17 9.71 -2.75
C LYS A 167 6.68 10.08 -1.36
N GLN A 168 6.62 11.38 -1.08
CA GLN A 168 6.20 11.89 0.23
C GLN A 168 4.70 12.20 0.31
N ASP A 169 4.02 12.30 -0.82
CA ASP A 169 2.60 12.62 -0.88
C ASP A 169 1.76 11.51 -0.20
N PRO A 170 0.75 11.86 0.61
CA PRO A 170 -0.17 10.86 1.17
C PRO A 170 -1.07 10.31 0.07
N LEU A 171 -1.38 9.01 0.17
CA LEU A 171 -2.31 8.34 -0.72
C LEU A 171 -3.76 8.77 -0.42
N PRO A 172 -4.51 9.21 -1.45
CA PRO A 172 -5.92 9.55 -1.29
C PRO A 172 -6.72 8.36 -0.76
N LEU A 173 -7.74 8.66 0.07
CA LEU A 173 -8.72 7.71 0.61
C LEU A 173 -8.20 6.63 1.58
N ILE A 174 -6.89 6.46 1.78
CA ILE A 174 -6.35 5.56 2.80
C ILE A 174 -6.93 5.87 4.18
N GLY A 175 -7.05 7.17 4.50
CA GLY A 175 -7.67 7.66 5.74
C GLY A 175 -9.08 7.11 5.99
N LYS A 176 -9.86 6.88 4.92
CA LYS A 176 -11.21 6.32 5.01
C LYS A 176 -11.19 4.79 5.00
N THR A 177 -10.42 4.17 4.10
CA THR A 177 -10.52 2.71 3.92
C THR A 177 -9.74 1.89 4.93
N HIS A 178 -8.79 2.50 5.66
CA HIS A 178 -7.98 1.84 6.69
C HIS A 178 -8.42 2.16 8.12
N SER A 179 -9.44 3.00 8.29
CA SER A 179 -9.91 3.48 9.61
C SER A 179 -10.20 2.34 10.58
N ASP A 180 -10.90 1.31 10.13
CA ASP A 180 -11.29 0.16 10.95
C ASP A 180 -10.06 -0.62 11.45
N LEU A 181 -9.09 -0.85 10.57
CA LEU A 181 -7.84 -1.54 10.91
C LEU A 181 -7.02 -0.69 11.89
N THR A 182 -6.88 0.60 11.62
CA THR A 182 -6.10 1.51 12.48
C THR A 182 -6.72 1.63 13.86
N PHE A 183 -8.04 1.68 13.95
CA PHE A 183 -8.74 1.72 15.23
C PHE A 183 -8.42 0.49 16.09
N VAL A 184 -8.46 -0.71 15.49
CA VAL A 184 -8.11 -1.96 16.19
C VAL A 184 -6.64 -2.00 16.62
N LEU A 185 -5.73 -1.49 15.78
CA LEU A 185 -4.30 -1.46 16.09
C LEU A 185 -3.97 -0.47 17.21
N GLU A 186 -4.54 0.75 17.19
CA GLU A 186 -4.30 1.77 18.21
C GLU A 186 -4.87 1.36 19.57
N LEU A 187 -6.05 0.74 19.60
CA LEU A 187 -6.61 0.17 20.83
C LEU A 187 -5.71 -0.89 21.47
N ARG A 188 -4.83 -1.54 20.70
CA ARG A 188 -3.86 -2.50 21.24
C ARG A 188 -2.57 -1.80 21.69
N ARG A 189 -2.10 -0.80 20.96
CA ARG A 189 -0.89 -0.04 21.29
C ARG A 189 -0.98 0.64 22.67
N HIS A 190 -2.18 1.03 23.09
CA HIS A 190 -2.43 1.73 24.35
C HIS A 190 -2.94 0.85 25.51
N ARG A 191 -2.90 -0.49 25.36
CA ARG A 191 -3.21 -1.45 26.43
C ARG A 191 -1.94 -1.93 27.11
#